data_AF-T0KXV3-F1
#
_entry.id   AF-T0KXV3-F1
#
_cell.length_a   1.000
_cell.length_b   1.000
_cell.length_c   1.000
_cell.angle_alpha   90.00
_cell.angle_beta   90.00
_cell.angle_gamma   90.00
#
_symmetry.space_group_name_H-M   'P 1'
#
loop_
_entity.id
_entity.type
_entity.pdbx_description
1 polymer ?
#
loop_
_entity_poly.entity_id
_entity_poly.type
_entity_poly.pdbx_seq_one_letter_code
_entity_poly.pdbx_strand_id
1 'polypeptide(L)'
;MSAQHSTKIRPVSEDPTPSPSVMGIALDARRRAGVPVHKHTIGNILGFAPAVLDLREVVSPESEATLADLAICVRRAVAKTEDVYLDSLNALVERLQDVTRLAPTMFLDMPGNHMLQSSWREFPFHDIEWGSAFGEKILAVRPPSVGVTHTMQIVLPDPKKGGIEVFVGVEHEAMERLLNDPIWRKYAQAPEGL
;
A
#
# COMPACT_ATOMS: atom_id res chain seq x y z
N MET A 1 20.71 -5.75 -6.55
CA MET A 1 19.62 -6.74 -6.48
C MET A 1 18.86 -6.67 -7.80
N SER A 2 18.92 -7.72 -8.62
CA SER A 2 18.05 -7.84 -9.79
C SER A 2 16.64 -8.13 -9.29
N ALA A 3 15.64 -7.36 -9.71
CA ALA A 3 14.24 -7.73 -9.47
C ALA A 3 14.01 -9.15 -10.02
N GLN A 4 13.32 -9.99 -9.26
CA GLN A 4 13.20 -11.44 -9.49
C GLN A 4 12.26 -11.84 -10.64
N HIS A 5 11.81 -10.90 -11.49
CA HIS A 5 11.08 -11.26 -12.70
C HIS A 5 11.92 -11.00 -13.94
N SER A 6 12.62 -12.05 -14.40
CA SER A 6 13.19 -12.12 -15.76
C SER A 6 12.12 -12.38 -16.83
N THR A 7 10.87 -12.57 -16.41
CA THR A 7 9.76 -12.91 -17.30
C THR A 7 8.98 -11.65 -17.60
N LYS A 8 9.00 -11.26 -18.89
CA LYS A 8 8.13 -10.26 -19.52
C LYS A 8 6.76 -10.20 -18.83
N ILE A 9 6.31 -8.98 -18.49
CA ILE A 9 4.91 -8.69 -18.18
C ILE A 9 4.06 -9.42 -19.23
N ARG A 10 3.39 -10.51 -18.84
CA ARG A 10 2.53 -11.24 -19.78
C ARG A 10 1.35 -10.33 -20.10
N PRO A 11 1.02 -10.11 -21.37
CA PRO A 11 -0.23 -9.46 -21.72
C PRO A 11 -1.36 -10.25 -21.07
N VAL A 12 -2.19 -9.58 -20.26
CA VAL A 12 -3.37 -10.17 -19.60
C VAL A 12 -4.30 -10.85 -20.63
N SER A 13 -4.20 -10.47 -21.89
CA SER A 13 -4.98 -10.99 -23.03
C SER A 13 -4.60 -12.40 -23.52
N GLU A 14 -3.44 -12.96 -23.16
CA GLU A 14 -2.93 -14.19 -23.80
C GLU A 14 -3.00 -15.47 -22.93
N ASP A 15 -3.36 -15.38 -21.65
CA ASP A 15 -3.43 -16.53 -20.74
C ASP A 15 -4.82 -16.57 -20.06
N PRO A 16 -5.63 -17.64 -20.21
CA PRO A 16 -6.98 -17.71 -19.63
C PRO A 16 -6.98 -17.90 -18.10
N THR A 17 -5.83 -18.13 -17.46
CA THR A 17 -5.74 -18.48 -16.03
C THR A 17 -5.91 -17.28 -15.09
N PRO A 18 -6.92 -17.25 -14.18
CA PRO A 18 -7.19 -16.12 -13.28
C PRO A 18 -5.92 -15.52 -12.66
N SER A 19 -5.82 -14.20 -12.68
CA SER A 19 -4.62 -13.48 -12.23
C SER A 19 -4.94 -12.67 -10.98
N PRO A 20 -5.05 -13.32 -9.79
CA PRO A 20 -5.39 -12.61 -8.57
C PRO A 20 -4.28 -11.62 -8.20
N SER A 21 -4.69 -10.38 -7.94
CA SER A 21 -3.89 -9.37 -7.28
C SER A 21 -4.28 -9.29 -5.81
N VAL A 22 -3.29 -9.40 -4.93
CA VAL A 22 -3.45 -9.12 -3.51
C VAL A 22 -2.89 -7.74 -3.23
N MET A 23 -3.79 -6.82 -2.89
CA MET A 23 -3.44 -5.51 -2.32
C MET A 23 -3.42 -5.64 -0.80
N GLY A 24 -2.21 -5.68 -0.23
CA GLY A 24 -2.01 -5.64 1.22
C GLY A 24 -2.16 -4.21 1.73
N ILE A 25 -3.18 -3.95 2.53
CA ILE A 25 -3.42 -2.62 3.12
C ILE A 25 -2.86 -2.60 4.53
N ALA A 26 -1.87 -1.74 4.77
CA ALA A 26 -1.27 -1.56 6.09
C ALA A 26 -2.26 -0.89 7.06
N LEU A 27 -2.43 -1.47 8.24
CA LEU A 27 -3.39 -1.03 9.26
C LEU A 27 -2.71 -0.70 10.57
N ASP A 28 -3.15 0.39 11.22
CA ASP A 28 -2.86 0.61 12.63
C ASP A 28 -3.64 -0.40 13.49
N ALA A 29 -2.95 -1.46 13.91
CA ALA A 29 -3.55 -2.54 14.69
C ALA A 29 -3.90 -2.11 16.13
N ARG A 30 -3.41 -0.97 16.62
CA ARG A 30 -3.78 -0.42 17.94
C ARG A 30 -5.28 -0.22 18.06
N ARG A 31 -5.92 0.23 16.97
CA ARG A 31 -7.36 0.50 16.89
C ARG A 31 -8.19 -0.78 16.76
N ARG A 32 -7.54 -1.94 16.60
CA ARG A 32 -8.15 -3.22 16.23
C ARG A 32 -7.82 -4.34 17.23
N ALA A 33 -7.11 -4.03 18.31
CA ALA A 33 -6.57 -5.00 19.27
C ALA A 33 -7.62 -5.61 20.22
N GLY A 34 -8.90 -5.26 20.10
CA GLY A 34 -9.94 -5.67 21.05
C GLY A 34 -9.79 -5.05 22.46
N VAL A 35 -8.65 -4.41 22.73
CA VAL A 35 -8.32 -3.72 23.98
C VAL A 35 -7.84 -2.30 23.71
N PRO A 36 -8.00 -1.35 24.65
CA PRO A 36 -7.45 -0.01 24.50
C PRO A 36 -5.91 -0.04 24.41
N VAL A 37 -5.37 0.26 23.23
CA VAL A 37 -3.93 0.50 23.06
C VAL A 37 -3.69 2.00 22.90
N HIS A 38 -2.75 2.53 23.67
CA HIS A 38 -2.42 3.94 23.63
C HIS A 38 -1.82 4.33 22.26
N LYS A 39 -2.28 5.45 21.68
CA LYS A 39 -1.84 5.90 20.35
C LYS A 39 -0.33 6.17 20.23
N HIS A 40 0.34 6.43 21.36
CA HIS A 40 1.78 6.67 21.40
C HIS A 40 2.59 5.43 21.84
N THR A 41 1.99 4.25 21.89
CA THR A 41 2.74 3.01 22.15
C THR A 41 3.78 2.80 21.05
N ILE A 42 5.05 2.78 21.45
CA ILE A 42 6.20 2.55 20.56
C ILE A 42 6.28 1.06 20.26
N GLY A 43 6.49 0.71 18.99
CA GLY A 43 6.60 -0.68 18.54
C GLY A 43 5.84 -0.93 17.24
N ASN A 44 6.03 -2.12 16.67
CA ASN A 44 5.27 -2.57 15.51
C ASN A 44 3.93 -3.14 15.97
N ILE A 45 2.88 -2.34 15.79
CA ILE A 45 1.50 -2.77 16.00
C ILE A 45 0.80 -2.56 14.66
N LEU A 46 1.15 -3.41 13.71
CA LEU A 46 0.76 -3.32 12.30
C LEU A 46 0.03 -4.60 11.89
N GLY A 47 -1.09 -4.44 11.19
CA GLY A 47 -1.78 -5.54 10.52
C GLY A 47 -1.85 -5.30 9.01
N PHE A 48 -2.25 -6.33 8.26
CA PHE A 48 -2.53 -6.19 6.83
C PHE A 48 -3.94 -6.70 6.51
N ALA A 49 -4.76 -5.87 5.88
CA ALA A 49 -6.00 -6.30 5.24
C ALA A 49 -5.71 -6.69 3.79
N PRO A 50 -5.87 -7.96 3.39
CA PRO A 50 -5.73 -8.36 2.00
C PRO A 50 -7.03 -8.06 1.25
N ALA A 51 -7.00 -7.07 0.36
CA ALA A 51 -8.02 -6.91 -0.67
C ALA A 51 -7.58 -7.72 -1.89
N VAL A 52 -8.42 -8.65 -2.34
CA VAL A 52 -8.13 -9.54 -3.46
C VAL A 52 -9.04 -9.18 -4.62
N LEU A 53 -8.44 -8.96 -5.79
CA LEU A 53 -9.11 -8.55 -7.02
C LEU A 53 -8.56 -9.39 -8.19
N ASP A 54 -9.37 -9.71 -9.20
CA ASP A 54 -8.82 -10.18 -10.47
C ASP A 54 -8.41 -8.97 -11.30
N LEU A 55 -7.14 -8.87 -11.69
CA LEU A 55 -6.67 -7.73 -12.49
C LEU A 55 -7.45 -7.57 -13.79
N ARG A 56 -7.98 -8.65 -14.37
CA ARG A 56 -8.83 -8.58 -15.56
C ARG A 56 -10.10 -7.81 -15.30
N GLU A 57 -10.78 -8.12 -14.21
CA GLU A 57 -12.00 -7.39 -13.82
C GLU A 57 -11.69 -5.91 -13.57
N VAL A 58 -10.46 -5.56 -13.18
CA VAL A 58 -10.08 -4.16 -12.95
C VAL A 58 -9.70 -3.42 -14.24
N VAL A 59 -9.00 -4.08 -15.17
CA VAL A 59 -8.34 -3.40 -16.32
C VAL A 59 -8.93 -3.73 -17.69
N SER A 60 -9.78 -4.74 -17.80
CA SER A 60 -10.41 -5.16 -19.06
C SER A 60 -11.36 -4.06 -19.57
N PRO A 61 -11.25 -3.63 -20.84
CA PRO A 61 -12.22 -2.75 -21.46
C PRO A 61 -13.66 -3.30 -21.45
N GLU A 62 -13.80 -4.63 -21.38
CA GLU A 62 -15.06 -5.35 -21.32
C GLU A 62 -15.63 -5.46 -19.90
N SER A 63 -14.88 -5.04 -18.87
CA SER A 63 -15.34 -5.09 -17.48
C SER A 63 -16.36 -4.00 -17.18
N GLU A 64 -17.41 -4.38 -16.44
CA GLU A 64 -18.39 -3.44 -15.87
C GLU A 64 -17.97 -2.93 -14.48
N ALA A 65 -16.81 -3.35 -13.96
CA ALA A 65 -16.36 -2.96 -12.63
C ALA A 65 -16.14 -1.45 -12.53
N THR A 66 -16.70 -0.85 -11.48
CA THR A 66 -16.60 0.58 -11.22
C THR A 66 -15.56 0.88 -10.13
N LEU A 67 -15.11 2.14 -10.04
CA LEU A 67 -14.27 2.60 -8.93
C LEU A 67 -14.94 2.37 -7.56
N ALA A 68 -16.28 2.42 -7.50
CA ALA A 68 -17.03 2.15 -6.28
C ALA A 68 -16.91 0.67 -5.87
N ASP A 69 -16.92 -0.26 -6.82
CA ASP A 69 -16.75 -1.69 -6.54
C ASP A 69 -15.36 -1.98 -5.95
N LEU A 70 -14.32 -1.34 -6.49
CA LEU A 70 -12.97 -1.42 -5.95
C LEU A 70 -12.90 -0.86 -4.52
N ALA A 71 -13.52 0.30 -4.28
CA ALA A 71 -13.58 0.90 -2.96
C ALA A 71 -14.35 0.02 -1.95
N ILE A 72 -15.43 -0.64 -2.38
CA ILE A 72 -16.18 -1.60 -1.57
C ILE A 72 -15.32 -2.82 -1.24
N CYS A 73 -14.56 -3.35 -2.20
CA CYS A 73 -13.63 -4.46 -1.97
C CYS A 73 -12.62 -4.11 -0.86
N VAL A 74 -11.95 -2.97 -1.00
CA VAL A 74 -11.02 -2.43 0.01
C VAL A 74 -11.69 -2.27 1.37
N ARG A 75 -12.88 -1.64 1.41
CA ARG A 75 -13.62 -1.43 2.66
C ARG A 75 -13.98 -2.75 3.35
N ARG A 76 -14.43 -3.75 2.59
CA ARG A 76 -14.75 -5.09 3.11
C ARG A 76 -13.52 -5.79 3.65
N ALA A 77 -12.38 -5.69 2.96
CA ALA A 77 -11.12 -6.27 3.45
C ALA A 77 -10.69 -5.65 4.79
N VAL A 78 -10.78 -4.32 4.91
CA VAL A 78 -10.47 -3.61 6.17
C VAL A 78 -11.46 -3.98 7.28
N ALA A 79 -12.76 -4.02 7.00
CA ALA A 79 -13.77 -4.39 7.99
C ALA A 79 -13.58 -5.82 8.55
N LYS A 80 -13.13 -6.77 7.71
CA LYS A 80 -12.81 -8.14 8.16
C LYS A 80 -11.63 -8.21 9.14
N THR A 81 -10.85 -7.16 9.26
CA THR A 81 -9.74 -7.07 10.23
C THR A 81 -10.15 -6.43 11.55
N GLU A 82 -11.46 -6.29 11.81
CA GLU A 82 -12.00 -5.85 13.09
C GLU A 82 -12.17 -7.03 14.05
N ASP A 83 -12.28 -6.72 15.34
CA ASP A 83 -12.54 -7.64 16.45
C ASP A 83 -11.52 -8.77 16.66
N VAL A 84 -11.61 -9.86 15.88
CA VAL A 84 -10.94 -11.15 16.14
C VAL A 84 -9.65 -11.36 15.34
N TYR A 85 -9.32 -10.44 14.44
CA TYR A 85 -8.20 -10.59 13.51
C TYR A 85 -6.86 -10.69 14.24
N LEU A 86 -6.59 -9.80 15.19
CA LEU A 86 -5.34 -9.81 15.94
C LEU A 86 -5.25 -10.99 16.89
N ASP A 87 -6.36 -11.39 17.52
CA ASP A 87 -6.39 -12.60 18.36
C ASP A 87 -6.09 -13.85 17.53
N SER A 88 -6.64 -13.94 16.32
CA SER A 88 -6.37 -15.05 15.39
C SER A 88 -4.91 -15.08 14.94
N LEU A 89 -4.32 -13.91 14.68
CA LEU A 89 -2.92 -13.78 14.30
C LEU A 89 -2.00 -14.14 15.48
N ASN A 90 -2.30 -13.66 16.69
CA ASN A 90 -1.57 -14.01 17.91
C ASN A 90 -1.63 -15.52 18.17
N ALA A 91 -2.82 -16.12 18.10
CA ALA A 91 -2.99 -17.56 18.27
C ALA A 91 -2.27 -18.38 17.19
N LEU A 92 -2.10 -17.85 15.98
CA LEU A 92 -1.29 -18.48 14.94
C LEU A 92 0.20 -18.39 15.31
N VAL A 93 0.68 -17.20 15.66
CA VAL A 93 2.08 -16.92 16.03
C VAL A 93 2.52 -17.77 17.22
N GLU A 94 1.68 -17.90 18.26
CA GLU A 94 1.96 -18.73 19.45
C GLU A 94 2.13 -20.22 19.12
N ARG A 95 1.54 -20.70 18.01
CA ARG A 95 1.66 -22.08 17.55
C ARG A 95 2.87 -22.31 16.65
N LEU A 96 3.55 -21.26 16.20
CA LEU A 96 4.74 -21.36 15.36
C LEU A 96 5.98 -21.58 16.22
N GLN A 97 6.74 -22.63 15.92
CA GLN A 97 8.08 -22.82 16.49
C GLN A 97 9.09 -21.78 15.98
N ASP A 98 8.83 -21.25 14.78
CA ASP A 98 9.68 -20.27 14.10
C ASP A 98 8.80 -19.24 13.37
N VAL A 99 8.72 -18.04 13.94
CA VAL A 99 7.93 -16.92 13.42
C VAL A 99 8.51 -16.32 12.14
N THR A 100 9.78 -16.59 11.82
CA THR A 100 10.41 -16.08 10.58
C THR A 100 9.82 -16.70 9.33
N ARG A 101 9.06 -17.79 9.47
CA ARG A 101 8.34 -18.46 8.39
C ARG A 101 7.00 -17.81 8.06
N LEU A 102 6.56 -16.82 8.85
CA LEU A 102 5.33 -16.08 8.59
C LEU A 102 5.64 -14.89 7.67
N ALA A 103 5.01 -14.89 6.50
CA ALA A 103 5.08 -13.79 5.55
C ALA A 103 3.67 -13.37 5.13
N PRO A 104 3.37 -12.06 5.11
CA PRO A 104 2.16 -11.55 4.49
C PRO A 104 2.07 -11.98 3.01
N THR A 105 0.90 -12.47 2.60
CA THR A 105 0.71 -13.11 1.29
C THR A 105 1.00 -12.20 0.10
N MET A 106 0.79 -10.88 0.24
CA MET A 106 1.12 -9.94 -0.84
C MET A 106 2.61 -9.98 -1.20
N PHE A 107 3.52 -10.28 -0.28
CA PHE A 107 4.96 -10.35 -0.58
C PHE A 107 5.34 -11.54 -1.46
N LEU A 108 4.46 -12.53 -1.66
CA LEU A 108 4.76 -13.73 -2.43
C LEU A 108 4.83 -13.49 -3.95
N ASP A 109 4.25 -12.38 -4.43
CA ASP A 109 4.25 -12.01 -5.85
C ASP A 109 4.47 -10.49 -6.03
N MET A 110 5.38 -9.92 -5.23
CA MET A 110 5.89 -8.55 -5.43
C MET A 110 7.31 -8.63 -6.03
N PRO A 111 7.61 -7.96 -7.15
CA PRO A 111 6.81 -6.91 -7.81
C PRO A 111 5.86 -7.39 -8.93
N GLY A 112 5.38 -8.64 -8.88
CA GLY A 112 4.38 -9.16 -9.81
C GLY A 112 2.99 -8.51 -9.64
N ASN A 113 1.94 -9.32 -9.52
CA ASN A 113 0.57 -8.81 -9.50
C ASN A 113 0.17 -8.21 -8.15
N HIS A 114 0.97 -8.38 -7.10
CA HIS A 114 0.64 -7.94 -5.75
C HIS A 114 1.20 -6.56 -5.45
N MET A 115 0.56 -5.86 -4.52
CA MET A 115 0.99 -4.54 -4.08
C MET A 115 0.79 -4.33 -2.59
N LEU A 116 1.53 -3.37 -2.06
CA LEU A 116 1.45 -2.94 -0.66
C LEU A 116 1.01 -1.47 -0.61
N GLN A 117 -0.04 -1.17 0.13
CA GLN A 117 -0.49 0.20 0.36
C GLN A 117 -0.29 0.58 1.83
N SER A 118 0.33 1.73 2.07
CA SER A 118 0.46 2.32 3.39
C SER A 118 -0.02 3.78 3.39
N SER A 119 -0.68 4.20 4.46
CA SER A 119 -1.08 5.59 4.65
C SER A 119 -0.31 6.17 5.82
N TRP A 120 0.36 7.30 5.57
CA TRP A 120 1.11 8.05 6.59
C TRP A 120 0.38 9.33 7.01
N ARG A 121 -0.85 9.54 6.54
CA ARG A 121 -1.66 10.75 6.78
C ARG A 121 -1.90 11.06 8.25
N GLU A 122 -2.03 10.02 9.08
CA GLU A 122 -2.30 10.18 10.52
C GLU A 122 -1.01 10.40 11.34
N PHE A 123 0.19 10.36 10.74
CA PHE A 123 1.42 10.70 11.46
C PHE A 123 1.58 12.23 11.58
N PRO A 124 1.86 12.75 12.79
CA PRO A 124 1.89 14.19 13.07
C PRO A 124 3.22 14.84 12.64
N PHE A 125 3.83 14.43 11.51
CA PHE A 125 5.16 14.90 11.12
C PHE A 125 5.24 16.41 10.95
N HIS A 126 4.20 17.04 10.39
CA HIS A 126 4.17 18.50 10.17
C HIS A 126 3.94 19.32 11.45
N ASP A 127 3.55 18.67 12.54
CA ASP A 127 3.31 19.30 13.85
C ASP A 127 4.56 19.31 14.74
N ILE A 128 5.60 18.55 14.37
CA ILE A 128 6.84 18.47 15.13
C ILE A 128 7.63 19.77 14.98
N GLU A 129 7.99 20.37 16.13
CA GLU A 129 8.84 21.55 16.21
C GLU A 129 10.31 21.15 16.39
N TRP A 130 11.14 21.58 15.44
CA TRP A 130 12.59 21.32 15.42
C TRP A 130 13.40 22.54 15.88
N GLY A 131 12.76 23.69 16.09
CA GLY A 131 13.39 24.95 16.47
C GLY A 131 13.90 25.78 15.28
N SER A 132 14.15 27.06 15.53
CA SER A 132 14.47 28.06 14.49
C SER A 132 15.75 27.72 13.69
N ALA A 133 16.73 27.08 14.33
CA ALA A 133 17.96 26.64 13.67
C ALA A 133 17.73 25.63 12.54
N PHE A 134 16.59 24.92 12.55
CA PHE A 134 16.24 23.87 11.57
C PHE A 134 15.03 24.24 10.71
N GLY A 135 14.64 25.52 10.67
CA GLY A 135 13.46 25.97 9.91
C GLY A 135 12.11 25.69 10.59
N GLU A 136 12.12 25.53 11.92
CA GLU A 136 10.97 25.33 12.81
C GLU A 136 10.19 24.03 12.62
N LYS A 137 9.72 23.69 11.41
CA LYS A 137 8.82 22.55 11.15
C LYS A 137 9.20 21.81 9.88
N ILE A 138 8.81 20.52 9.82
CA ILE A 138 8.98 19.70 8.61
C ILE A 138 8.12 20.26 7.48
N LEU A 139 8.75 20.57 6.33
CA LEU A 139 8.08 21.08 5.14
C LEU A 139 7.48 19.96 4.28
N ALA A 140 8.21 18.85 4.13
CA ALA A 140 7.80 17.72 3.32
C ALA A 140 8.38 16.42 3.89
N VAL A 141 7.62 15.33 3.78
CA VAL A 141 8.08 13.98 4.08
C VAL A 141 8.21 13.24 2.75
N ARG A 142 9.38 12.67 2.49
CA ARG A 142 9.66 11.89 1.28
C ARG A 142 10.36 10.58 1.66
N PRO A 143 9.98 9.45 1.06
CA PRO A 143 10.78 8.25 1.20
C PRO A 143 12.15 8.45 0.52
N PRO A 144 13.19 7.72 0.95
CA PRO A 144 14.47 7.70 0.26
C PRO A 144 14.33 7.15 -1.16
N SER A 145 15.25 7.49 -2.05
CA SER A 145 15.25 7.03 -3.45
C SER A 145 15.47 5.52 -3.62
N VAL A 146 15.95 4.84 -2.57
CA VAL A 146 16.21 3.39 -2.54
C VAL A 146 15.78 2.82 -1.20
N GLY A 147 15.51 1.51 -1.15
CA GLY A 147 15.15 0.80 0.09
C GLY A 147 13.66 0.86 0.44
N VAL A 148 12.82 1.37 -0.45
CA VAL A 148 11.36 1.20 -0.37
C VAL A 148 10.98 -0.09 -1.10
N THR A 149 10.05 -0.86 -0.53
CA THR A 149 9.55 -2.09 -1.15
C THR A 149 8.99 -1.79 -2.55
N HIS A 150 9.38 -2.58 -3.55
CA HIS A 150 8.82 -2.46 -4.91
C HIS A 150 7.29 -2.64 -4.87
N THR A 151 6.55 -2.04 -5.81
CA THR A 151 5.07 -2.02 -5.86
C THR A 151 4.39 -1.48 -4.60
N MET A 152 5.13 -0.79 -3.72
CA MET A 152 4.57 -0.09 -2.57
C MET A 152 4.04 1.29 -2.97
N GLN A 153 2.83 1.58 -2.52
CA GLN A 153 2.21 2.89 -2.60
C GLN A 153 2.06 3.49 -1.20
N ILE A 154 2.47 4.74 -1.04
CA ILE A 154 2.41 5.45 0.24
C ILE A 154 1.61 6.72 0.05
N VAL A 155 0.48 6.84 0.75
CA VAL A 155 -0.20 8.12 0.88
C VAL A 155 0.56 8.92 1.94
N LEU A 156 1.22 9.99 1.51
CA LEU A 156 2.07 10.81 2.36
C LEU A 156 1.23 11.69 3.30
N PRO A 157 1.82 12.23 4.37
CA PRO A 157 1.17 13.26 5.19
C PRO A 157 0.63 14.40 4.32
N ASP A 158 -0.55 14.91 4.68
CA ASP A 158 -1.20 15.95 3.89
C ASP A 158 -0.31 17.20 3.84
N PRO A 159 0.02 17.69 2.64
CA PRO A 159 0.86 18.87 2.52
C PRO A 159 0.10 20.10 3.04
N LYS A 160 0.81 21.04 3.66
CA LYS A 160 0.20 22.27 4.21
C LYS A 160 -0.56 23.10 3.17
N LYS A 161 -0.15 23.02 1.90
CA LYS A 161 -0.80 23.69 0.76
C LYS A 161 -2.13 23.03 0.33
N GLY A 162 -2.54 21.94 0.97
CA GLY A 162 -3.72 21.16 0.62
C GLY A 162 -3.46 20.15 -0.52
N GLY A 163 -4.43 19.26 -0.72
CA GLY A 163 -4.33 18.13 -1.65
C GLY A 163 -3.81 16.86 -0.97
N ILE A 164 -3.44 15.86 -1.79
CA ILE A 164 -2.90 14.57 -1.35
C ILE A 164 -1.65 14.29 -2.17
N GLU A 165 -0.57 13.89 -1.51
CA GLU A 165 0.63 13.39 -2.18
C GLU A 165 0.72 11.88 -2.03
N VAL A 166 1.04 11.19 -3.11
CA VAL A 166 1.17 9.73 -3.13
C VAL A 166 2.52 9.38 -3.73
N PHE A 167 3.32 8.62 -2.98
CA PHE A 167 4.49 7.93 -3.52
C PHE A 167 4.02 6.64 -4.19
N VAL A 168 4.46 6.43 -5.43
CA VAL A 168 4.14 5.24 -6.21
C VAL A 168 5.45 4.58 -6.63
N GLY A 169 5.76 3.42 -6.07
CA GLY A 169 6.89 2.60 -6.51
C GLY A 169 6.42 1.55 -7.51
N VAL A 170 6.82 1.65 -8.77
CA VAL A 170 6.60 0.63 -9.83
C VAL A 170 7.83 0.55 -10.73
N GLU A 171 7.89 -0.43 -11.63
CA GLU A 171 8.92 -0.51 -12.66
C GLU A 171 8.92 0.73 -13.56
N HIS A 172 10.07 1.04 -14.15
CA HIS A 172 10.25 2.20 -15.02
C HIS A 172 9.24 2.24 -16.18
N GLU A 173 9.09 1.13 -16.91
CA GLU A 173 8.12 1.03 -18.02
C GLU A 173 6.66 1.22 -17.55
N ALA A 174 6.33 0.70 -16.36
CA ALA A 174 5.00 0.88 -15.78
C ALA A 174 4.77 2.34 -15.34
N MET A 175 5.80 3.00 -14.79
CA MET A 175 5.75 4.42 -14.46
C MET A 175 5.56 5.27 -15.71
N GLU A 176 6.29 5.01 -16.79
CA GLU A 176 6.11 5.73 -18.06
C GLU A 176 4.68 5.59 -18.60
N ARG A 177 4.11 4.38 -18.56
CA ARG A 177 2.71 4.16 -18.96
C ARG A 177 1.73 4.93 -18.07
N LEU A 178 1.91 4.86 -16.75
CA LEU A 178 1.06 5.56 -15.78
C LEU A 178 1.11 7.09 -15.99
N LEU A 179 2.30 7.65 -16.24
CA LEU A 179 2.48 9.09 -16.48
C LEU A 179 1.88 9.57 -17.81
N ASN A 180 1.71 8.67 -18.78
CA ASN A 180 1.09 8.96 -20.07
C ASN A 180 -0.39 8.57 -20.14
N ASP A 181 -0.94 7.93 -19.10
CA ASP A 181 -2.33 7.46 -19.09
C ASP A 181 -3.33 8.64 -18.94
N PRO A 182 -4.25 8.85 -19.89
CA PRO A 182 -5.15 10.01 -19.86
C PRO A 182 -6.17 9.99 -18.71
N ILE A 183 -6.57 8.80 -18.23
CA ILE A 183 -7.49 8.66 -17.10
C ILE A 183 -6.77 9.03 -15.80
N TRP A 184 -5.55 8.54 -15.61
CA TRP A 184 -4.72 8.88 -14.47
C TRP A 184 -4.42 10.38 -14.42
N ARG A 185 -4.01 10.97 -15.56
CA ARG A 185 -3.66 12.39 -15.68
C ARG A 185 -4.82 13.35 -15.47
N LYS A 186 -6.06 12.87 -15.51
CA LYS A 186 -7.24 13.67 -15.10
C LYS A 186 -7.25 13.98 -13.60
N TYR A 187 -6.66 13.11 -12.78
CA TYR A 187 -6.73 13.21 -11.32
C TYR A 187 -5.37 13.41 -10.64
N ALA A 188 -4.28 12.98 -11.29
CA ALA A 188 -2.93 13.00 -10.72
C ALA A 188 -1.97 13.87 -11.54
N GLN A 189 -1.22 14.72 -10.83
CA GLN A 189 -0.11 15.50 -11.38
C GLN A 189 1.22 14.77 -11.12
N ALA A 190 2.17 14.88 -12.05
CA ALA A 190 3.51 14.33 -11.88
C ALA A 190 4.32 15.31 -11.03
N PRO A 191 5.31 14.84 -10.26
CA PRO A 191 6.27 15.75 -9.65
C PRO A 191 6.95 16.60 -10.72
N GLU A 192 7.13 17.89 -10.44
CA GLU A 192 7.87 18.79 -11.32
C GLU A 192 9.36 18.41 -11.30
N GLY A 193 9.96 18.19 -12.47
CA GLY A 193 11.41 17.96 -12.61
C GLY A 193 11.88 16.50 -12.55
N LEU A 194 11.14 15.56 -13.14
CA LEU A 194 11.69 14.26 -13.54
C LEU A 194 12.65 14.41 -14.74
#